data_AF-A0A8D8Q4I3-F1
#
_entry.id   AF-A0A8D8Q4I3-F1
#
_cell.length_a   1.000
_cell.length_b   1.000
_cell.length_c   1.000
_cell.angle_alpha   90.00
_cell.angle_beta   90.00
_cell.angle_gamma   90.00
#
_symmetry.space_group_name_H-M   'P 1'
#
loop_
_entity.id
_entity.type
_entity.pdbx_description
1 polymer ?
#
loop_
_entity_poly.entity_id
_entity_poly.type
_entity_poly.pdbx_seq_one_letter_code
_entity_poly.pdbx_strand_id
1 'polypeptide(L)'
;MRNYMVHPTDYEDQPISRTYQYRKVMKPMLERKRRARINRCLDELKEIMVTSLQAEGENVSKLEKADILELTVRHLHKLRRQQSLGLTPEAAYADRFKAGFTHCAAEVSQYLATSMQQHQQQQQQQQPSSEPTIDPSSGVKLLQHLGSC
;
A
#
# COMPACT_ATOMS: atom_id res chain seq x y z
N MET A 1 46.74 11.52 -74.43
CA MET A 1 47.45 11.96 -73.20
C MET A 1 46.59 13.02 -72.55
N ARG A 2 46.05 12.92 -71.33
CA ARG A 2 46.20 11.97 -70.23
C ARG A 2 44.79 11.69 -69.68
N ASN A 3 44.47 10.42 -69.45
CA ASN A 3 43.41 10.05 -68.52
C ASN A 3 43.88 10.42 -67.12
N TYR A 4 43.18 11.32 -66.44
CA TYR A 4 43.27 11.40 -64.99
C TYR A 4 42.27 10.38 -64.43
N MET A 5 42.83 9.23 -64.02
CA MET A 5 42.13 8.23 -63.22
C MET A 5 41.71 8.89 -61.91
N VAL A 6 40.41 9.03 -61.71
CA VAL A 6 39.85 9.36 -60.39
C VAL A 6 40.05 8.11 -59.53
N HIS A 7 40.92 8.22 -58.52
CA HIS A 7 41.16 7.17 -57.54
C HIS A 7 39.87 6.91 -56.72
N PRO A 8 39.40 5.66 -56.56
CA PRO A 8 38.15 5.37 -55.83
C PRO A 8 38.23 5.45 -54.29
N THR A 9 39.27 6.04 -53.69
CA THR A 9 39.55 5.83 -52.26
C THR A 9 39.35 7.03 -51.33
N ASP A 10 38.87 8.19 -51.81
CA ASP A 10 38.68 9.37 -50.95
C ASP A 10 37.22 9.57 -50.48
N TYR A 11 36.39 8.53 -50.52
CA TYR A 11 34.98 8.58 -50.12
C TYR A 11 34.71 7.96 -48.75
N GLU A 12 35.63 8.08 -47.79
CA GLU A 12 35.39 7.58 -46.43
C GLU A 12 35.52 8.71 -45.40
N ASP A 13 34.44 8.85 -44.61
CA ASP A 13 34.31 9.59 -43.36
C ASP A 13 33.85 11.06 -43.37
N GLN A 14 32.68 11.33 -43.98
CA GLN A 14 31.87 12.48 -43.54
C GLN A 14 31.17 12.14 -42.21
N PRO A 15 31.36 12.93 -41.13
CA PRO A 15 30.78 12.60 -39.83
C PRO A 15 29.26 12.63 -39.91
N ILE A 16 28.64 11.47 -39.66
CA ILE A 16 27.19 11.31 -39.65
C ILE A 16 26.59 12.34 -38.69
N SER A 17 25.76 13.24 -39.22
CA SER A 17 25.09 14.28 -38.42
C SER A 17 24.40 13.68 -37.19
N ARG A 18 24.54 14.32 -36.02
CA ARG A 18 23.89 13.88 -34.78
C ARG A 18 22.39 13.63 -34.95
N THR A 19 21.72 14.45 -35.77
CA THR A 19 20.30 14.29 -36.09
C THR A 19 20.02 13.00 -36.85
N TYR A 20 20.89 12.62 -37.79
CA TYR A 20 20.78 11.36 -38.52
C TYR A 20 21.03 10.16 -37.60
N GLN A 21 22.11 10.20 -36.79
CA GLN A 21 22.41 9.16 -35.79
C GLN A 21 21.22 8.95 -34.84
N TYR A 22 20.63 10.04 -34.36
CA TYR A 22 19.45 9.95 -33.49
C TYR A 22 18.25 9.32 -34.21
N ARG A 23 17.89 9.81 -35.41
CA ARG A 23 16.69 9.34 -36.12
C ARG A 23 16.79 7.90 -36.61
N LYS A 24 17.98 7.46 -37.04
CA LYS A 24 18.18 6.16 -37.70
C LYS A 24 18.71 5.07 -36.77
N VAL A 25 19.40 5.44 -35.69
CA VAL A 25 20.01 4.48 -34.77
C VAL A 25 19.38 4.60 -33.38
N MET A 26 19.51 5.75 -32.72
CA MET A 26 19.08 5.87 -31.32
C MET A 26 17.56 5.73 -31.15
N LYS A 27 16.75 6.44 -31.94
CA LYS A 27 15.29 6.43 -31.82
C LYS A 27 14.70 5.02 -32.04
N PRO A 28 15.08 4.25 -33.08
CA PRO A 28 14.65 2.86 -33.22
C PRO A 28 15.09 1.96 -32.06
N MET A 29 16.33 2.11 -31.56
CA MET A 29 16.80 1.34 -30.42
C MET A 29 16.03 1.64 -29.14
N LEU A 30 15.76 2.93 -28.86
CA LEU A 30 15.00 3.36 -27.68
C LEU A 30 13.57 2.85 -27.73
N GLU A 31 12.92 2.88 -28.89
CA GLU A 31 11.59 2.33 -29.05
C GLU A 31 11.57 0.80 -28.87
N ARG A 32 12.58 0.08 -29.37
CA ARG A 32 12.73 -1.36 -29.09
C ARG A 32 12.86 -1.63 -27.59
N LYS A 33 13.67 -0.86 -26.87
CA LYS A 33 13.83 -0.96 -25.40
C LYS A 33 12.51 -0.65 -24.67
N ARG A 34 11.77 0.37 -25.12
CA ARG A 34 10.45 0.72 -24.58
C ARG A 34 9.46 -0.43 -24.78
N ARG A 35 9.36 -0.99 -26.00
CA ARG A 35 8.46 -2.13 -26.31
C ARG A 35 8.81 -3.36 -25.49
N ALA A 36 10.09 -3.69 -25.35
CA ALA A 36 10.54 -4.80 -24.52
C ALA A 36 10.08 -4.63 -23.06
N ARG A 37 10.23 -3.42 -22.50
CA ARG A 37 9.74 -3.12 -21.15
C ARG A 37 8.22 -3.28 -21.03
N ILE A 38 7.46 -2.73 -21.97
CA ILE A 38 5.98 -2.83 -21.97
C ILE A 38 5.53 -4.30 -22.02
N ASN A 39 6.14 -5.11 -22.88
CA ASN A 39 5.77 -6.53 -22.98
C ASN A 39 6.08 -7.28 -21.69
N ARG A 40 7.24 -7.05 -21.06
CA ARG A 40 7.57 -7.65 -19.74
C ARG A 40 6.50 -7.33 -18.69
N CYS A 41 6.10 -6.06 -18.58
CA CYS A 41 5.05 -5.68 -17.64
C CYS A 41 3.71 -6.34 -17.97
N LEU A 42 3.37 -6.51 -19.25
CA LEU A 42 2.14 -7.20 -19.64
C LEU A 42 2.19 -8.70 -19.32
N ASP A 43 3.35 -9.34 -19.48
CA ASP A 43 3.56 -10.75 -19.14
C ASP A 43 3.44 -10.95 -17.62
N GLU A 44 4.07 -10.08 -16.82
CA GLU A 44 3.92 -10.07 -15.35
C GLU A 44 2.46 -9.86 -14.93
N LEU A 45 1.76 -8.87 -15.53
CA LEU A 45 0.34 -8.64 -15.25
C LEU A 45 -0.51 -9.86 -15.58
N LYS A 46 -0.21 -10.55 -16.69
CA LYS A 46 -0.92 -11.77 -17.07
C LYS A 46 -0.74 -12.85 -16.01
N GLU A 47 0.47 -13.10 -15.54
CA GLU A 47 0.75 -14.10 -14.50
C GLU A 47 0.00 -13.81 -13.20
N ILE A 48 0.01 -12.55 -12.75
CA ILE A 48 -0.73 -12.11 -11.56
C ILE A 48 -2.23 -12.36 -11.77
N MET A 49 -2.80 -11.93 -12.89
CA MET A 49 -4.23 -12.10 -13.16
C MET A 49 -4.64 -13.56 -13.26
N VAL A 50 -3.87 -14.42 -13.94
CA VAL A 50 -4.16 -15.85 -14.01
C VAL A 50 -4.19 -16.47 -12.61
N THR A 51 -3.20 -16.14 -11.78
CA THR A 51 -3.13 -16.65 -10.39
C THR A 51 -4.31 -16.16 -9.55
N SER A 52 -4.63 -14.87 -9.63
CA SER A 52 -5.75 -14.27 -8.90
C SER A 52 -7.10 -14.85 -9.31
N LEU A 53 -7.33 -15.03 -10.62
CA LEU A 53 -8.58 -15.58 -11.14
C LEU A 53 -8.72 -17.07 -10.81
N GLN A 54 -7.63 -17.85 -10.88
CA GLN A 54 -7.63 -19.24 -10.46
C GLN A 54 -7.98 -19.41 -8.98
N ALA A 55 -7.47 -18.53 -8.11
CA ALA A 55 -7.83 -18.52 -6.68
C ALA A 55 -9.32 -18.22 -6.45
N GLU A 56 -9.98 -17.53 -7.38
CA GLU A 56 -11.42 -17.26 -7.38
C GLU A 56 -12.25 -18.36 -8.07
N GLY A 57 -11.60 -19.42 -8.55
CA GLY A 57 -12.24 -20.55 -9.25
C GLY A 57 -12.41 -20.34 -10.76
N GLU A 58 -11.91 -19.23 -11.32
CA GLU A 58 -11.93 -18.97 -12.76
C GLU A 58 -10.69 -19.56 -13.44
N ASN A 59 -10.90 -20.44 -14.42
CA ASN A 59 -9.80 -21.03 -15.20
C ASN A 59 -9.55 -20.23 -16.47
N VAL A 60 -8.54 -19.37 -16.46
CA VAL A 60 -8.17 -18.56 -17.63
C VAL A 60 -6.75 -18.90 -18.08
N SER A 61 -6.64 -19.68 -19.16
CA SER A 61 -5.37 -20.14 -19.72
C SER A 61 -4.89 -19.30 -20.91
N LYS A 62 -5.73 -18.40 -21.43
CA LYS A 62 -5.39 -17.52 -22.54
C LYS A 62 -5.99 -16.13 -22.33
N LEU A 63 -5.12 -15.13 -22.27
CA LEU A 63 -5.49 -13.71 -22.16
C LEU A 63 -4.85 -12.94 -23.31
N GLU A 64 -5.65 -12.17 -24.04
CA GLU A 64 -5.14 -11.22 -25.03
C GLU A 64 -4.70 -9.93 -24.34
N LYS A 65 -4.00 -9.04 -25.07
CA LYS A 65 -3.49 -7.80 -24.49
C LYS A 65 -4.60 -6.88 -23.98
N ALA A 66 -5.74 -6.85 -24.67
CA ALA A 66 -6.90 -6.07 -24.22
C ALA A 66 -7.48 -6.65 -22.93
N ASP A 67 -7.66 -7.98 -22.87
CA ASP A 67 -8.17 -8.67 -21.68
C ASP A 67 -7.25 -8.48 -20.47
N ILE A 68 -5.92 -8.60 -20.63
CA ILE A 68 -4.96 -8.37 -19.53
C ILE A 68 -5.21 -6.99 -18.92
N LEU A 69 -5.32 -5.95 -19.75
CA LEU A 69 -5.53 -4.58 -19.27
C LEU A 69 -6.91 -4.41 -18.61
N GLU A 70 -7.96 -4.93 -19.24
CA GLU A 70 -9.32 -4.80 -18.71
C GLU A 70 -9.50 -5.54 -17.39
N LEU A 71 -9.07 -6.81 -17.32
CA LEU A 71 -9.18 -7.63 -16.12
C LEU A 71 -8.35 -7.06 -14.98
N THR A 72 -7.14 -6.56 -15.26
CA THR A 72 -6.31 -5.89 -14.25
C THR A 72 -7.03 -4.68 -13.67
N VAL A 73 -7.62 -3.82 -14.51
CA VAL A 73 -8.37 -2.65 -14.02
C VAL A 73 -9.58 -3.06 -13.19
N ARG A 74 -10.34 -4.07 -13.64
CA ARG A 74 -11.48 -4.61 -12.91
C ARG A 74 -11.07 -5.19 -11.55
N HIS A 75 -9.96 -5.92 -11.51
CA HIS A 75 -9.39 -6.49 -10.30
C HIS A 75 -8.94 -5.40 -9.32
N LEU A 76 -8.24 -4.36 -9.79
CA LEU A 76 -7.87 -3.20 -8.96
C LEU A 76 -9.10 -2.49 -8.36
N HIS A 77 -10.16 -2.32 -9.14
CA HIS A 77 -11.42 -1.77 -8.62
C HIS A 77 -12.06 -2.68 -7.56
N LYS A 78 -12.01 -4.01 -7.76
CA LYS A 78 -12.49 -4.99 -6.78
C LYS A 78 -11.70 -4.89 -5.48
N LEU A 79 -10.38 -4.93 -5.55
CA LEU A 79 -9.50 -4.81 -4.38
C LEU A 79 -9.71 -3.48 -3.63
N ARG A 80 -9.92 -2.37 -4.36
CA ARG A 80 -10.24 -1.07 -3.75
C ARG A 80 -11.55 -1.09 -2.97
N ARG A 81 -12.61 -1.70 -3.52
CA ARG A 81 -13.90 -1.85 -2.80
C ARG A 81 -13.78 -2.72 -1.57
N GLN A 82 -12.93 -3.75 -1.64
CA GLN A 82 -12.66 -4.66 -0.53
C GLN A 82 -11.66 -4.09 0.50
N GLN A 83 -11.13 -2.87 0.29
CA GLN A 83 -10.04 -2.28 1.09
C GLN A 83 -8.80 -3.19 1.20
N SER A 84 -8.63 -4.13 0.27
CA SER A 84 -7.56 -5.13 0.28
C SER A 84 -6.25 -4.65 -0.36
N LEU A 85 -6.23 -3.43 -0.91
CA LEU A 85 -5.02 -2.82 -1.48
C LEU A 85 -4.01 -2.35 -0.42
N GLY A 86 -4.34 -2.45 0.87
CA GLY A 86 -3.51 -1.88 1.94
C GLY A 86 -3.41 -0.35 1.90
N LEU A 87 -4.12 0.29 0.96
CA LEU A 87 -4.32 1.73 0.90
C LEU A 87 -5.40 2.10 1.92
N THR A 88 -5.08 2.02 3.21
CA THR A 88 -5.97 2.54 4.25
C THR A 88 -6.18 4.03 3.98
N PRO A 89 -7.41 4.49 3.69
CA PRO A 89 -7.68 5.91 3.60
C PRO A 89 -7.29 6.55 4.93
N GLU A 90 -6.72 7.76 4.91
CA GLU A 90 -6.40 8.55 6.12
C GLU A 90 -7.56 8.56 7.15
N ALA A 91 -8.80 8.57 6.64
CA ALA A 91 -10.03 8.50 7.44
C ALA A 91 -10.16 7.19 8.24
N ALA A 92 -9.72 6.04 7.70
CA ALA A 92 -9.75 4.76 8.40
C ALA A 92 -8.73 4.70 9.56
N TYR A 93 -7.65 5.48 9.49
CA TYR A 93 -6.74 5.64 10.62
C TYR A 93 -7.40 6.44 11.75
N ALA A 94 -8.08 7.53 11.41
CA ALA A 94 -8.83 8.33 12.38
C ALA A 94 -9.93 7.50 13.07
N ASP A 95 -10.66 6.66 12.34
CA ASP A 95 -11.70 5.81 12.92
C ASP A 95 -11.13 4.68 13.80
N ARG A 96 -10.01 4.07 13.39
CA ARG A 96 -9.30 3.08 14.24
C ARG A 96 -8.75 3.71 15.51
N PHE A 97 -8.17 4.92 15.41
CA PHE A 97 -7.70 5.67 16.56
C PHE A 97 -8.85 6.04 17.50
N LYS A 98 -9.97 6.56 16.97
CA LYS A 98 -11.18 6.85 17.74
C LYS A 98 -11.72 5.59 18.43
N ALA A 99 -11.77 4.46 17.73
CA ALA A 99 -12.20 3.19 18.31
C ALA A 99 -11.28 2.75 19.47
N GLY A 100 -9.97 2.80 19.29
CA GLY A 100 -9.02 2.48 20.37
C GLY A 100 -9.11 3.45 21.56
N PHE A 101 -9.25 4.74 21.29
CA PHE A 101 -9.43 5.76 22.34
C PHE A 101 -10.73 5.57 23.11
N THR A 102 -11.85 5.36 22.41
CA THR A 102 -13.16 5.14 23.04
C THR A 102 -13.18 3.85 23.85
N HIS A 103 -12.52 2.79 23.38
CA HIS A 103 -12.38 1.56 24.15
C HIS A 103 -11.59 1.79 25.45
N CYS A 104 -10.45 2.48 25.38
CA CYS A 104 -9.65 2.82 26.57
C CYS A 104 -10.45 3.70 27.55
N ALA A 105 -11.15 4.72 27.05
CA ALA A 105 -11.99 5.59 27.89
C ALA A 105 -13.13 4.82 28.57
N ALA A 106 -13.72 3.83 27.89
CA ALA A 106 -14.74 2.96 28.47
C ALA A 106 -14.17 2.06 29.57
N GLU A 107 -13.01 1.42 29.34
CA GLU A 107 -12.32 0.62 30.36
C GLU A 107 -11.99 1.44 31.61
N VAL A 108 -11.44 2.64 31.44
CA VAL A 108 -11.14 3.56 32.55
C VAL A 108 -12.40 3.92 33.32
N SER A 109 -13.49 4.23 32.62
CA SER A 109 -14.77 4.58 33.25
C SER A 109 -15.35 3.42 34.06
N GLN A 110 -15.27 2.19 33.54
CA GLN A 110 -15.72 0.99 34.25
C GLN A 110 -14.84 0.67 35.46
N TYR A 111 -13.52 0.80 35.33
CA TYR A 111 -12.58 0.60 36.43
C TYR A 111 -12.85 1.57 37.58
N LEU A 112 -13.07 2.85 37.28
CA LEU A 112 -13.39 3.85 38.30
C LEU A 112 -14.74 3.57 38.96
N ALA A 113 -15.77 3.18 38.19
CA ALA A 113 -17.08 2.85 38.74
C ALA A 113 -17.04 1.64 39.70
N THR A 114 -16.30 0.59 39.34
CA THR A 114 -16.13 -0.60 40.19
C THR A 114 -15.29 -0.29 41.44
N SER A 115 -14.23 0.51 41.30
CA SER A 115 -13.39 0.96 42.41
C SER A 115 -14.19 1.76 43.45
N MET A 116 -15.11 2.62 42.98
CA MET A 116 -16.00 3.41 43.84
C MET A 116 -17.04 2.53 44.55
N GLN A 117 -17.60 1.52 43.88
CA GLN A 117 -18.52 0.56 44.50
C GLN A 117 -17.84 -0.28 45.60
N GLN A 118 -16.58 -0.69 45.40
CA GLN A 118 -15.81 -1.42 46.41
C GLN A 118 -15.56 -0.59 47.68
N HIS A 119 -15.24 0.70 47.53
CA HIS A 119 -15.11 1.61 48.66
C HIS A 119 -16.42 1.81 49.43
N GLN A 120 -17.55 1.84 48.71
CA GLN A 120 -18.86 2.03 49.33
C GLN A 120 -19.33 0.81 50.14
N GLN A 121 -18.92 -0.40 49.77
CA GLN A 121 -19.17 -1.61 50.56
C GLN A 121 -18.30 -1.69 51.82
N GLN A 122 -17.07 -1.16 51.81
CA GLN A 122 -16.20 -1.14 53.00
C GLN A 122 -16.63 -0.08 54.03
N GLN A 123 -17.26 1.02 53.62
CA GLN A 123 -17.76 2.04 54.57
C GLN A 123 -19.02 1.62 55.35
N GLN A 124 -19.69 0.53 55.00
CA GLN A 124 -20.88 0.07 55.74
C GLN A 124 -20.54 -0.59 57.09
N GLN A 125 -19.25 -0.64 57.48
CA GLN A 125 -18.79 -1.21 58.75
C GLN A 125 -18.09 -0.19 59.69
N GLN A 126 -18.05 1.11 59.38
CA GLN A 126 -17.53 2.15 60.30
C GLN A 126 -18.16 3.56 60.08
N GLN A 127 -18.40 4.29 61.18
CA GLN A 127 -19.08 5.61 61.26
C GLN A 127 -18.42 6.76 60.46
N PRO A 128 -19.15 7.86 60.17
CA PRO A 128 -18.85 8.78 59.08
C PRO A 128 -17.99 9.98 59.51
N SER A 129 -16.76 10.07 59.01
CA SER A 129 -16.05 11.36 58.87
C SER A 129 -14.81 11.22 57.98
N SER A 130 -14.95 11.41 56.67
CA SER A 130 -13.95 12.07 55.81
C SER A 130 -14.39 12.05 54.35
N GLU A 131 -14.04 13.13 53.66
CA GLU A 131 -14.32 13.42 52.25
C GLU A 131 -13.95 12.26 51.30
N PRO A 132 -14.56 12.19 50.10
CA PRO A 132 -14.19 11.20 49.09
C PRO A 132 -12.76 11.48 48.60
N THR A 133 -11.77 10.94 49.30
CA THR A 133 -10.38 10.98 48.89
C THR A 133 -10.17 9.87 47.87
N ILE A 134 -9.81 10.24 46.65
CA ILE A 134 -9.39 9.30 45.61
C ILE A 134 -8.12 8.63 46.13
N ASP A 135 -8.17 7.33 46.43
CA ASP A 135 -7.02 6.55 46.91
C ASP A 135 -5.82 6.79 45.98
N PRO A 136 -4.67 7.27 46.48
CA PRO A 136 -3.50 7.61 45.66
C PRO A 136 -2.95 6.41 44.87
N SER A 137 -3.29 5.18 45.25
CA SER A 137 -2.93 3.97 44.50
C SER A 137 -3.87 3.65 43.33
N SER A 138 -5.03 4.30 43.24
CA SER A 138 -6.04 4.04 42.19
C SER A 138 -5.49 4.22 40.79
N GLY A 139 -4.64 5.24 40.58
CA GLY A 139 -3.99 5.47 39.29
C GLY A 139 -3.02 4.36 38.88
N VAL A 140 -2.28 3.82 39.84
CA VAL A 140 -1.33 2.71 39.60
C VAL A 140 -2.08 1.42 39.27
N LYS A 141 -3.16 1.13 40.00
CA LYS A 141 -4.00 -0.05 39.76
C LYS A 141 -4.73 0.03 38.41
N LEU A 142 -5.19 1.23 38.02
CA LEU A 142 -5.75 1.47 36.69
C LEU A 142 -4.72 1.22 35.58
N LEU A 143 -3.51 1.75 35.72
CA LEU A 143 -2.41 1.53 34.77
C LEU A 143 -2.04 0.04 34.65
N GLN A 144 -2.06 -0.69 35.76
CA GLN A 144 -1.82 -2.13 35.77
C GLN A 144 -2.94 -2.91 35.06
N HIS A 145 -4.21 -2.55 35.30
CA HIS A 145 -5.37 -3.16 34.63
C HIS A 145 -5.30 -2.95 33.11
N LEU A 146 -5.05 -1.71 32.67
CA LEU A 146 -4.92 -1.38 31.25
C LEU A 146 -3.72 -2.05 30.57
N GLY A 147 -2.65 -2.37 31.32
CA GLY A 147 -1.50 -3.13 30.80
C GLY A 147 -1.71 -4.64 30.73
N SER A 148 -2.82 -5.15 31.26
CA SER A 148 -3.15 -6.58 31.33
C SER A 148 -4.24 -7.00 30.32
N CYS A 149 -4.92 -6.04 29.70
CA CYS A 149 -5.88 -6.23 28.61
C CYS A 149 -5.18 -6.26 27.25
#